data_AF-A0A1Q5XM68-F1
#
_entry.id   AF-A0A1Q5XM68-F1
#
_cell.length_a   1.000
_cell.length_b   1.000
_cell.length_c   1.000
_cell.angle_alpha   90.00
_cell.angle_beta   90.00
_cell.angle_gamma   90.00
#
_symmetry.space_group_name_H-M   'P 1'
#
loop_
_entity.id
_entity.type
_entity.pdbx_description
1 polymer ?
#
loop_
_entity_poly.entity_id
_entity_poly.type
_entity_poly.pdbx_seq_one_letter_code
_entity_poly.pdbx_strand_id
1 'polypeptide(L)'
;MISGYDAARASRELESKLAVEITGLAKLVLLTAKGGIRYYPAVRDKIEMNMFVLANKMIQGDITADYWQAWLEQFGKGSLMADSSQNPGLVTYMNSDAWNRLRSRDRKVVVGRGQGNYKSIDGTMRFSGGGYAGVDLEELAERGDIDPKFKPTPPTYFLRIAIQSNRARILEGLSEVITNFPYHRYFTEVKE
;
A
#
# COMPACT_ATOMS: atom_id res chain seq x y z
N MET A 1 52.77 4.74 1.94
CA MET A 1 52.14 5.66 2.92
C MET A 1 50.78 6.07 2.36
N ILE A 2 49.68 5.91 3.10
CA ILE A 2 48.33 6.32 2.65
C ILE A 2 48.30 7.86 2.58
N SER A 3 47.95 8.41 1.42
CA SER A 3 47.95 9.87 1.16
C SER A 3 46.55 10.48 1.14
N GLY A 4 45.50 9.66 1.13
CA GLY A 4 44.12 10.14 1.02
C GLY A 4 43.09 9.03 0.86
N TYR A 5 41.84 9.42 0.58
CA TYR A 5 40.71 8.54 0.37
C TYR A 5 39.84 9.06 -0.78
N ASP A 6 39.59 8.23 -1.79
CA ASP A 6 38.71 8.55 -2.92
C ASP A 6 37.23 8.40 -2.52
N ALA A 7 36.76 9.39 -1.74
CA ALA A 7 35.40 9.41 -1.22
C ALA A 7 34.34 9.41 -2.32
N ALA A 8 34.59 10.13 -3.42
CA ALA A 8 33.64 10.23 -4.52
C ALA A 8 33.42 8.87 -5.19
N ARG A 9 34.49 8.10 -5.41
CA ARG A 9 34.37 6.74 -5.96
C ARG A 9 33.73 5.78 -4.96
N ALA A 10 34.13 5.83 -3.69
CA ALA A 10 33.55 4.98 -2.65
C ALA A 10 32.04 5.20 -2.49
N SER A 11 31.59 6.46 -2.43
CA SER A 11 30.18 6.80 -2.33
C SER A 11 29.38 6.28 -3.52
N ARG A 12 29.84 6.48 -4.75
CA ARG A 12 29.14 5.99 -5.95
C ARG A 12 29.00 4.46 -5.96
N GLU A 13 30.05 3.74 -5.57
CA GLU A 13 30.01 2.28 -5.56
C GLU A 13 29.12 1.74 -4.43
N LEU A 14 29.14 2.37 -3.25
CA LEU A 14 28.25 2.03 -2.14
C LEU A 14 26.79 2.30 -2.50
N GLU A 15 26.49 3.46 -3.09
CA GLU A 15 25.16 3.81 -3.58
C GLU A 15 24.65 2.80 -4.60
N SER A 16 25.50 2.40 -5.56
CA SER A 16 25.13 1.38 -6.54
C SER A 16 24.81 0.04 -5.89
N LYS A 17 25.57 -0.40 -4.88
CA LYS A 17 25.31 -1.66 -4.17
C LYS A 17 24.02 -1.59 -3.35
N LEU A 18 23.80 -0.49 -2.63
CA LEU A 18 22.56 -0.25 -1.90
C LEU A 18 21.35 -0.20 -2.82
N ALA A 19 21.47 0.40 -4.01
CA ALA A 19 20.38 0.47 -4.98
C ALA A 19 19.97 -0.92 -5.48
N VAL A 20 20.93 -1.79 -5.74
CA VAL A 20 20.66 -3.19 -6.13
C VAL A 20 19.95 -3.93 -4.99
N GLU A 21 20.45 -3.81 -3.76
CA GLU A 21 19.85 -4.49 -2.60
C GLU A 21 18.43 -4.00 -2.31
N ILE A 22 18.22 -2.69 -2.28
CA ILE A 22 16.89 -2.09 -2.06
C ILE A 22 15.92 -2.52 -3.16
N THR A 23 16.38 -2.61 -4.42
CA THR A 23 15.53 -3.13 -5.51
C THR A 23 15.11 -4.58 -5.27
N GLY A 24 16.03 -5.43 -4.82
CA GLY A 24 15.74 -6.82 -4.47
C GLY A 24 14.74 -6.92 -3.31
N LEU A 25 14.96 -6.15 -2.25
CA LEU A 25 14.08 -6.09 -1.08
C LEU A 25 12.70 -5.52 -1.41
N ALA A 26 12.62 -4.47 -2.20
CA ALA A 26 11.35 -3.90 -2.65
C ALA A 26 10.55 -4.91 -3.49
N LYS A 27 11.22 -5.66 -4.37
CA LYS A 27 10.59 -6.76 -5.13
C LYS A 27 10.08 -7.87 -4.22
N LEU A 28 10.83 -8.23 -3.19
CA LEU A 28 10.39 -9.21 -2.17
C LEU A 28 9.13 -8.74 -1.45
N VAL A 29 9.08 -7.48 -1.00
CA VAL A 29 7.91 -6.90 -0.34
C VAL A 29 6.72 -6.85 -1.32
N LEU A 30 6.94 -6.47 -2.58
CA LEU A 30 5.89 -6.47 -3.61
C LEU A 30 5.28 -7.85 -3.78
N LEU A 31 6.09 -8.90 -3.92
CA LEU A 31 5.60 -10.27 -4.08
C LEU A 31 4.81 -10.73 -2.85
N THR A 32 5.30 -10.41 -1.66
CA THR A 32 4.59 -10.70 -0.40
C THR A 32 3.24 -9.97 -0.34
N ALA A 33 3.20 -8.70 -0.74
CA ALA A 33 1.98 -7.91 -0.82
C ALA A 33 0.96 -8.54 -1.80
N LYS A 34 1.40 -8.94 -2.99
CA LYS A 34 0.53 -9.61 -3.97
C LYS A 34 -0.06 -10.93 -3.43
N GLY A 35 0.71 -11.67 -2.64
CA GLY A 35 0.26 -12.89 -1.96
C GLY A 35 -0.77 -12.65 -0.85
N GLY A 36 -0.79 -11.45 -0.25
CA GLY A 36 -1.72 -11.07 0.82
C GLY A 36 -3.12 -10.69 0.35
N ILE A 37 -3.34 -10.50 -0.96
CA ILE A 37 -4.63 -10.11 -1.54
C ILE A 37 -5.61 -11.28 -1.53
N ARG A 38 -6.85 -11.03 -1.10
CA ARG A 38 -7.93 -12.02 -0.95
C ARG A 38 -9.21 -11.65 -1.69
N TYR A 39 -9.72 -10.43 -1.52
CA TYR A 39 -11.08 -10.08 -1.91
C TYR A 39 -11.17 -9.43 -3.30
N TYR A 40 -10.12 -8.76 -3.74
CA TYR A 40 -10.06 -8.05 -5.02
C TYR A 40 -8.84 -8.52 -5.84
N PRO A 41 -8.90 -9.69 -6.50
CA PRO A 41 -7.75 -10.28 -7.21
C PRO A 41 -7.10 -9.37 -8.26
N ALA A 42 -7.89 -8.54 -8.94
CA ALA A 42 -7.42 -7.57 -9.93
C ALA A 42 -6.41 -6.55 -9.34
N VAL A 43 -6.42 -6.34 -8.01
CA VAL A 43 -5.43 -5.50 -7.33
C VAL A 43 -4.01 -6.03 -7.54
N ARG A 44 -3.80 -7.35 -7.70
CA ARG A 44 -2.46 -7.94 -7.91
C ARG A 44 -1.75 -7.39 -9.13
N ASP A 45 -2.52 -7.10 -10.18
CA ASP A 45 -2.00 -6.62 -11.46
C ASP A 45 -1.86 -5.09 -11.49
N LYS A 46 -2.34 -4.41 -10.44
CA LYS A 46 -2.34 -2.95 -10.31
C LYS A 46 -1.41 -2.43 -9.22
N ILE A 47 -0.73 -3.33 -8.51
CA ILE A 47 0.35 -2.94 -7.59
C ILE A 47 1.66 -2.92 -8.35
N GLU A 48 2.34 -1.79 -8.23
CA GLU A 48 3.59 -1.49 -8.92
C GLU A 48 4.68 -1.16 -7.91
N MET A 49 5.91 -1.48 -8.29
CA MET A 49 7.11 -1.08 -7.54
C MET A 49 7.77 0.05 -8.31
N ASN A 50 8.03 1.15 -7.61
CA ASN A 50 8.75 2.30 -8.14
C ASN A 50 10.06 2.48 -7.39
N MET A 51 11.14 2.73 -8.12
CA MET A 51 12.47 2.95 -7.55
C MET A 51 12.90 4.39 -7.80
N PHE A 52 13.26 5.09 -6.72
CA PHE A 52 13.77 6.45 -6.77
C PHE A 52 15.18 6.51 -6.18
N VAL A 53 16.13 7.01 -6.97
CA VAL A 53 17.46 7.38 -6.48
C VAL A 53 17.53 8.90 -6.49
N LEU A 54 17.36 9.52 -5.32
CA LEU A 54 17.58 10.95 -5.15
C LEU A 54 19.08 11.17 -4.97
N ALA A 55 19.71 11.76 -6.00
CA ALA A 55 21.14 12.01 -6.07
C ALA A 55 21.72 12.46 -4.72
N ASN A 56 22.58 11.62 -4.15
CA ASN A 56 23.33 11.82 -2.91
C ASN A 56 22.49 12.04 -1.63
N LYS A 57 21.21 11.63 -1.59
CA LYS A 57 20.34 11.84 -0.42
C LYS A 57 19.54 10.63 0.00
N MET A 58 18.98 9.87 -0.93
CA MET A 58 18.08 8.77 -0.58
C MET A 58 17.92 7.77 -1.72
N ILE A 59 17.90 6.49 -1.38
CA ILE A 59 17.40 5.43 -2.25
C ILE A 59 16.09 4.95 -1.64
N GLN A 60 15.00 5.02 -2.40
CA GLN A 60 13.66 4.68 -1.96
C GLN A 60 13.04 3.66 -2.92
N GLY A 61 12.45 2.62 -2.35
CA GLY A 61 11.60 1.68 -3.06
C GLY A 61 10.17 1.81 -2.56
N ASP A 62 9.25 2.18 -3.46
CA ASP A 62 7.84 2.36 -3.15
C ASP A 62 7.00 1.24 -3.76
N ILE A 63 5.96 0.86 -3.05
CA ILE A 63 4.91 -0.04 -3.54
C ILE A 63 3.61 0.74 -3.54
N THR A 64 3.08 1.00 -4.73
CA THR A 64 1.88 1.82 -4.95
C THR A 64 0.82 1.03 -5.70
N ALA A 65 -0.43 1.47 -5.60
CA ALA A 65 -1.53 0.93 -6.40
C ALA A 65 -2.44 2.07 -6.85
N ASP A 66 -2.55 2.28 -8.16
CA ASP A 66 -3.48 3.27 -8.74
C ASP A 66 -4.83 2.61 -9.09
N TYR A 67 -5.39 1.92 -8.11
CA TYR A 67 -6.64 1.19 -8.28
C TYR A 67 -7.45 1.21 -6.99
N TRP A 68 -8.63 1.83 -7.04
CA TRP A 68 -9.40 2.15 -5.84
C TRP A 68 -9.77 0.91 -4.99
N GLN A 69 -9.90 -0.27 -5.60
CA GLN A 69 -10.18 -1.51 -4.87
C GLN A 69 -9.00 -1.95 -3.98
N ALA A 70 -7.78 -1.45 -4.22
CA ALA A 70 -6.65 -1.67 -3.33
C ALA A 70 -6.93 -1.11 -1.93
N TRP A 71 -7.69 -0.01 -1.82
CA TRP A 71 -8.13 0.55 -0.54
C TRP A 71 -9.13 -0.35 0.16
N LEU A 72 -10.06 -0.96 -0.59
CA LEU A 72 -11.00 -1.93 -0.02
C LEU A 72 -10.31 -3.21 0.42
N GLU A 73 -9.28 -3.65 -0.31
CA GLU A 73 -8.46 -4.80 0.08
C GLU A 73 -7.66 -4.51 1.35
N GLN A 74 -7.02 -3.34 1.40
CA GLN A 74 -6.16 -2.91 2.50
C GLN A 74 -6.96 -2.65 3.78
N PHE A 75 -8.10 -1.95 3.68
CA PHE A 75 -8.84 -1.42 4.83
C PHE A 75 -10.25 -2.00 4.98
N GLY A 76 -10.66 -2.93 4.12
CA GLY A 76 -11.97 -3.55 4.19
C GLY A 76 -13.10 -2.66 3.66
N LYS A 77 -14.31 -3.20 3.77
CA LYS A 77 -15.56 -2.61 3.27
C LYS A 77 -16.70 -2.90 4.24
N GLY A 78 -17.58 -1.93 4.40
CA GLY A 78 -18.83 -2.11 5.13
C GLY A 78 -18.64 -2.16 6.63
N SER A 79 -19.47 -2.94 7.33
CA SER A 79 -19.39 -3.10 8.79
C SER A 79 -18.06 -3.65 9.30
N LEU A 80 -17.32 -4.38 8.45
CA LEU A 80 -16.02 -4.96 8.79
C LEU A 80 -14.83 -4.09 8.41
N MET A 81 -15.04 -2.88 7.88
CA MET A 81 -13.92 -2.01 7.50
C MET A 81 -13.15 -1.51 8.73
N ALA A 82 -11.86 -1.30 8.55
CA ALA A 82 -10.95 -0.71 9.53
C ALA A 82 -11.47 0.63 10.07
N ASP A 83 -11.24 0.90 11.35
CA ASP A 83 -11.54 2.19 11.97
C ASP A 83 -10.49 3.27 11.63
N SER A 84 -10.69 4.49 12.13
CA SER A 84 -9.80 5.63 11.86
C SER A 84 -8.42 5.52 12.49
N SER A 85 -8.23 4.65 13.48
CA SER A 85 -6.90 4.37 14.05
C SER A 85 -6.04 3.55 13.08
N GLN A 86 -6.68 2.77 12.20
CA GLN A 86 -5.99 1.88 11.27
C GLN A 86 -6.07 2.33 9.81
N ASN A 87 -7.09 3.11 9.44
CA ASN A 87 -7.27 3.70 8.12
C ASN A 87 -7.24 5.25 8.19
N PRO A 88 -6.11 5.90 7.85
CA PRO A 88 -5.98 7.35 7.94
C PRO A 88 -6.90 8.10 6.97
N GLY A 89 -7.35 7.46 5.88
CA GLY A 89 -8.27 8.06 4.90
C GLY A 89 -9.74 7.99 5.29
N LEU A 90 -10.10 7.26 6.36
CA LEU A 90 -11.49 6.97 6.68
C LEU A 90 -12.31 8.23 7.00
N VAL A 91 -11.76 9.12 7.82
CA VAL A 91 -12.45 10.35 8.25
C VAL A 91 -12.76 11.24 7.03
N THR A 92 -11.76 11.45 6.17
CA THR A 92 -11.92 12.20 4.91
C THR A 92 -12.96 11.55 4.01
N TYR A 93 -12.93 10.22 3.85
CA TYR A 93 -13.91 9.50 3.05
C TYR A 93 -15.34 9.67 3.60
N MET A 94 -15.56 9.51 4.90
CA MET A 94 -16.88 9.67 5.53
C MET A 94 -17.44 11.10 5.45
N ASN A 95 -16.57 12.09 5.25
CA ASN A 95 -16.94 13.49 5.05
C ASN A 95 -17.10 13.87 3.56
N SER A 96 -16.79 12.96 2.63
CA SER A 96 -16.91 13.20 1.20
C SER A 96 -18.31 12.88 0.64
N ASP A 97 -18.62 13.37 -0.56
CA ASP A 97 -19.86 13.02 -1.28
C ASP A 97 -19.93 11.54 -1.68
N ALA A 98 -18.78 10.85 -1.69
CA ALA A 98 -18.74 9.42 -1.92
C ALA A 98 -19.30 8.61 -0.74
N TRP A 99 -19.38 9.19 0.46
CA TRP A 99 -20.04 8.54 1.60
C TRP A 99 -21.56 8.56 1.44
N ASN A 100 -22.22 7.41 1.62
CA ASN A 100 -23.68 7.39 1.71
C ASN A 100 -24.09 7.96 3.08
N ARG A 101 -24.69 9.15 3.11
CA ARG A 101 -25.11 9.84 4.34
C ARG A 101 -26.12 9.06 5.18
N LEU A 102 -26.82 8.08 4.59
CA LEU A 102 -27.71 7.18 5.32
C LEU A 102 -26.96 6.10 6.12
N ARG A 103 -25.67 5.88 5.86
CA ARG A 103 -24.85 4.92 6.63
C ARG A 103 -24.52 5.49 8.00
N SER A 104 -24.71 4.67 9.03
CA SER A 104 -24.17 4.95 10.37
C SER A 104 -22.64 5.07 10.30
N ARG A 105 -22.09 6.13 10.91
CA ARG A 105 -20.64 6.36 11.00
C ARG A 105 -19.96 5.36 11.95
N ASP A 106 -20.69 4.89 12.95
CA ASP A 106 -20.17 3.95 13.95
C ASP A 106 -20.17 2.53 13.39
N ARG A 107 -21.35 2.05 12.95
CA ARG A 107 -21.52 0.69 12.45
C ARG A 107 -21.00 0.47 11.04
N LYS A 108 -20.93 1.53 10.23
CA LYS A 108 -20.40 1.53 8.85
C LYS A 108 -21.03 0.48 7.92
N VAL A 109 -22.17 -0.09 8.28
CA VAL A 109 -22.95 -1.00 7.42
C VAL A 109 -23.21 -0.35 6.06
N VAL A 110 -23.10 -1.12 4.98
CA VAL A 110 -23.50 -0.70 3.64
C VAL A 110 -25.02 -0.67 3.56
N VAL A 111 -25.59 0.53 3.45
CA VAL A 111 -27.03 0.71 3.24
C VAL A 111 -27.33 1.26 1.85
N GLY A 112 -28.56 1.04 1.37
CA GLY A 112 -29.01 1.60 0.10
C GLY A 112 -29.07 3.12 0.12
N ARG A 113 -28.88 3.73 -1.06
CA ARG A 113 -28.89 5.18 -1.24
C ARG A 113 -30.31 5.67 -1.59
N GLY A 114 -30.62 6.90 -1.19
CA GLY A 114 -31.81 7.62 -1.68
C GLY A 114 -31.81 7.77 -3.21
N GLN A 115 -32.96 8.11 -3.77
CA GLN A 115 -33.11 8.30 -5.21
C GLN A 115 -32.25 9.48 -5.70
N GLY A 116 -31.61 9.31 -6.86
CA GLY A 116 -30.85 10.38 -7.53
C GLY A 116 -29.43 10.00 -7.90
N ASN A 117 -28.70 10.99 -8.43
CA ASN A 117 -27.30 10.85 -8.82
C ASN A 117 -26.38 10.95 -7.60
N TYR A 118 -25.33 10.14 -7.57
CA TYR A 118 -24.31 10.17 -6.54
C TYR A 118 -22.93 9.87 -7.12
N LYS A 119 -21.90 10.42 -6.47
CA LYS A 119 -20.50 10.08 -6.76
C LYS A 119 -20.14 8.81 -6.00
N SER A 120 -19.61 7.82 -6.69
CA SER A 120 -19.09 6.58 -6.10
C SER A 120 -17.64 6.78 -5.63
N ILE A 121 -17.12 5.83 -4.85
CA ILE A 121 -15.76 5.90 -4.28
C ILE A 121 -14.66 5.83 -5.35
N ASP A 122 -14.97 5.23 -6.50
CA ASP A 122 -14.14 5.23 -7.72
C ASP A 122 -14.23 6.55 -8.51
N GLY A 123 -14.95 7.55 -7.98
CA GLY A 123 -15.17 8.85 -8.61
C GLY A 123 -16.26 8.85 -9.68
N THR A 124 -16.82 7.70 -10.04
CA THR A 124 -17.84 7.58 -11.09
C THR A 124 -19.20 8.13 -10.63
N MET A 125 -19.92 8.80 -11.52
CA MET A 125 -21.31 9.21 -11.27
C MET A 125 -22.25 8.03 -11.53
N ARG A 126 -23.15 7.76 -10.58
CA ARG A 126 -24.12 6.66 -10.66
C ARG A 126 -25.50 7.16 -10.27
N PHE A 127 -26.54 6.53 -10.80
CA PHE A 127 -27.92 6.80 -10.42
C PHE A 127 -28.43 5.70 -9.47
N SER A 128 -29.18 6.10 -8.44
CA SER A 128 -29.92 5.19 -7.55
C SER A 128 -31.43 5.39 -7.74
N GLY A 129 -32.18 4.30 -7.87
CA GLY A 129 -33.65 4.34 -7.92
C GLY A 129 -34.32 4.52 -6.55
N GLY A 130 -33.56 4.43 -5.44
CA GLY A 130 -34.06 4.71 -4.09
C GLY A 130 -34.86 3.60 -3.39
N GLY A 131 -35.19 2.49 -4.07
CA GLY A 131 -36.05 1.43 -3.53
C GLY A 131 -35.56 0.73 -2.25
N TYR A 132 -34.26 0.83 -1.94
CA TYR A 132 -33.65 0.29 -0.72
C TYR A 132 -33.01 1.39 0.16
N ALA A 133 -33.46 2.64 0.04
CA ALA A 133 -32.85 3.74 0.79
C ALA A 133 -32.83 3.47 2.30
N GLY A 134 -31.63 3.47 2.90
CA GLY A 134 -31.44 3.21 4.34
C GLY A 134 -31.55 1.74 4.77
N VAL A 135 -31.94 0.83 3.87
CA VAL A 135 -32.02 -0.61 4.15
C VAL A 135 -30.61 -1.20 4.21
N ASP A 136 -30.37 -2.08 5.18
CA ASP A 136 -29.13 -2.84 5.33
C ASP A 136 -28.93 -3.79 4.14
N LEU A 137 -27.97 -3.47 3.27
CA LEU A 137 -27.66 -4.31 2.10
C LEU A 137 -26.73 -5.46 2.45
N GLU A 138 -26.02 -5.38 3.57
CA GLU A 138 -25.15 -6.48 4.02
C GLU A 138 -26.01 -7.65 4.50
N GLU A 139 -27.06 -7.37 5.28
CA GLU A 139 -28.01 -8.39 5.75
C GLU A 139 -28.73 -9.06 4.56
N LEU A 140 -29.27 -8.27 3.63
CA LEU A 140 -29.94 -8.80 2.44
C LEU A 140 -29.00 -9.67 1.59
N ALA A 141 -27.73 -9.26 1.44
CA ALA A 141 -26.75 -10.04 0.70
C ALA A 141 -26.34 -11.31 1.45
N GLU A 142 -26.32 -11.29 2.78
CA GLU A 142 -26.03 -12.46 3.60
C GLU A 142 -27.15 -13.51 3.48
N ARG A 143 -28.41 -13.06 3.44
CA ARG A 143 -29.58 -13.90 3.20
C ARG A 143 -29.70 -14.42 1.77
N GLY A 144 -28.95 -13.84 0.83
CA GLY A 144 -29.02 -14.18 -0.59
C GLY A 144 -30.14 -13.47 -1.37
N ASP A 145 -30.78 -12.46 -0.77
CA ASP A 145 -31.87 -11.70 -1.40
C ASP A 145 -31.34 -10.75 -2.49
N ILE A 146 -30.07 -10.33 -2.39
CA ILE A 146 -29.40 -9.44 -3.35
C ILE A 146 -27.96 -9.92 -3.65
N ASP A 147 -27.32 -9.24 -4.60
CA ASP A 147 -25.95 -9.53 -5.05
C ASP A 147 -24.94 -9.62 -3.88
N PRO A 148 -24.19 -10.73 -3.77
CA PRO A 148 -23.16 -10.93 -2.74
C PRO A 148 -22.09 -9.85 -2.68
N LYS A 149 -21.90 -9.05 -3.75
CA LYS A 149 -20.96 -7.93 -3.72
C LYS A 149 -21.25 -6.92 -2.61
N PHE A 150 -22.46 -6.88 -2.06
CA PHE A 150 -22.81 -5.97 -0.96
C PHE A 150 -22.33 -6.48 0.40
N LYS A 151 -21.92 -7.74 0.52
CA LYS A 151 -21.33 -8.28 1.75
C LYS A 151 -20.12 -7.45 2.22
N PRO A 152 -19.93 -7.30 3.54
CA PRO A 152 -18.77 -6.64 4.08
C PRO A 152 -17.52 -7.51 3.86
N THR A 153 -16.36 -6.86 3.75
CA THR A 153 -15.07 -7.55 3.65
C THR A 153 -14.14 -7.00 4.73
N PRO A 154 -13.49 -7.85 5.55
CA PRO A 154 -12.53 -7.37 6.52
C PRO A 154 -11.26 -6.83 5.83
N PRO A 155 -10.49 -5.96 6.49
CA PRO A 155 -9.19 -5.53 6.01
C PRO A 155 -8.22 -6.72 5.94
N THR A 156 -7.44 -6.80 4.87
CA THR A 156 -6.31 -7.74 4.81
C THR A 156 -5.01 -7.12 5.28
N TYR A 157 -4.93 -5.78 5.29
CA TYR A 157 -3.71 -5.04 5.57
C TYR A 157 -2.49 -5.51 4.75
N PHE A 158 -2.72 -5.99 3.53
CA PHE A 158 -1.71 -6.72 2.76
C PHE A 158 -0.37 -5.97 2.60
N LEU A 159 -0.39 -4.63 2.41
CA LEU A 159 0.84 -3.82 2.33
C LEU A 159 1.58 -3.76 3.67
N ARG A 160 0.83 -3.55 4.76
CA ARG A 160 1.39 -3.47 6.12
C ARG A 160 2.03 -4.80 6.51
N ILE A 161 1.32 -5.90 6.27
CA ILE A 161 1.81 -7.25 6.54
C ILE A 161 3.04 -7.56 5.69
N ALA A 162 3.06 -7.17 4.41
CA ALA A 162 4.21 -7.39 3.54
C ALA A 162 5.48 -6.71 4.06
N ILE A 163 5.38 -5.47 4.53
CA ILE A 163 6.52 -4.74 5.11
C ILE A 163 6.94 -5.38 6.43
N GLN A 164 5.98 -5.65 7.33
CA GLN A 164 6.26 -6.18 8.66
C GLN A 164 6.90 -7.58 8.61
N SER A 165 6.38 -8.45 7.74
CA SER A 165 6.90 -9.83 7.57
C SER A 165 8.30 -9.88 6.97
N ASN A 166 8.69 -8.86 6.19
CA ASN A 166 10.03 -8.79 5.61
C ASN A 166 10.99 -7.87 6.37
N ARG A 167 10.58 -7.31 7.52
CA ARG A 167 11.39 -6.33 8.29
C ARG A 167 12.79 -6.84 8.62
N ALA A 168 12.92 -8.08 9.09
CA ALA A 168 14.23 -8.66 9.43
C ALA A 168 15.14 -8.72 8.20
N ARG A 169 14.63 -9.27 7.09
CA ARG A 169 15.36 -9.36 5.81
C ARG A 169 15.78 -8.00 5.27
N ILE A 170 14.91 -6.99 5.38
CA ILE A 170 15.23 -5.63 4.96
C ILE A 170 16.41 -5.07 5.77
N LEU A 171 16.36 -5.20 7.10
CA LEU A 171 17.41 -4.69 7.96
C LEU A 171 18.73 -5.44 7.78
N GLU A 172 18.66 -6.77 7.65
CA GLU A 172 19.82 -7.63 7.42
C GLU A 172 20.49 -7.34 6.08
N GLY A 173 19.73 -7.31 4.97
CA GLY A 173 20.28 -7.04 3.64
C GLY A 173 20.96 -5.67 3.55
N LEU A 174 20.34 -4.63 4.11
CA LEU A 174 20.96 -3.30 4.17
C LEU A 174 22.23 -3.28 5.03
N SER A 175 22.20 -3.95 6.19
CA SER A 175 23.35 -4.04 7.09
C SER A 175 24.53 -4.77 6.43
N GLU A 176 24.24 -5.85 5.70
CA GLU A 176 25.25 -6.65 5.00
C GLU A 176 26.00 -5.81 3.96
N VAL A 177 25.28 -5.03 3.15
CA VAL A 177 25.90 -4.14 2.15
C VAL A 177 26.84 -3.13 2.80
N ILE A 178 26.42 -2.51 3.90
CA ILE A 178 27.20 -1.47 4.58
C ILE A 178 28.44 -2.08 5.26
N THR A 179 28.26 -3.21 5.94
CA THR A 179 29.29 -3.85 6.76
C THR A 179 30.38 -4.49 5.90
N ASN A 180 29.99 -5.12 4.79
CA ASN A 180 30.92 -5.82 3.89
C ASN A 180 31.48 -4.91 2.79
N PHE A 181 31.12 -3.63 2.77
CA PHE A 181 31.65 -2.70 1.78
C PHE A 181 33.18 -2.55 1.94
N PRO A 182 33.97 -2.74 0.87
CA PRO A 182 35.42 -2.80 0.98
C PRO A 182 36.05 -1.40 1.02
N TYR A 183 35.80 -0.62 2.09
CA TYR A 183 36.29 0.75 2.26
C TYR A 183 37.80 0.88 2.04
N HIS A 184 38.57 -0.14 2.40
CA HIS A 184 40.03 -0.16 2.24
C HIS A 184 40.50 0.01 0.79
N ARG A 185 39.68 -0.34 -0.21
CA ARG A 185 40.05 -0.25 -1.63
C ARG A 185 40.12 1.18 -2.18
N TYR A 186 39.64 2.15 -1.42
CA TYR A 186 39.58 3.55 -1.84
C TYR A 186 40.62 4.43 -1.15
N PHE A 187 41.49 3.87 -0.31
CA PHE A 187 42.67 4.58 0.15
C PHE A 187 43.62 4.80 -1.03
N THR A 188 44.15 6.02 -1.16
CA THR A 188 45.14 6.36 -2.19
C THR A 188 46.55 6.22 -1.60
N GLU A 189 47.47 5.62 -2.36
CA GLU A 189 48.89 5.53 -1.98
C GLU A 189 49.73 6.52 -2.79
N VAL A 190 50.82 6.99 -2.19
CA VAL A 190 51.91 7.64 -2.94
C VAL A 190 52.66 6.54 -3.69
N LYS A 191 52.66 6.59 -5.04
CA LYS A 191 53.66 5.87 -5.83
C LYS A 191 54.96 6.65 -5.73
N GLU A 192 56.00 6.04 -5.16
CA GLU A 192 57.39 6.50 -5.35
C GLU A 192 57.80 6.39 -6.82
#